data_AF-A0A673TXF5-F1
#
_entry.id   AF-A0A673TXF5-F1
#
_cell.length_a   1.000
_cell.length_b   1.000
_cell.length_c   1.000
_cell.angle_alpha   90.00
_cell.angle_beta   90.00
_cell.angle_gamma   90.00
#
_symmetry.space_group_name_H-M   'P 1'
#
loop_
_entity.id
_entity.type
_entity.pdbx_description
1 polymer ?
#
loop_
_entity_poly.entity_id
_entity_poly.type
_entity_poly.pdbx_seq_one_letter_code
_entity_poly.pdbx_strand_id
1 'polypeptide(L)'
;ISALQKGYNQVLHQTLSERNSEITSLKNEGENLRKDNAVTSGMVSSLQKEVLTRDEQIQRLKQEVNQLKSENKEKGHQLEVLSSRCHTLNEELKKEDSQKEHQEAQGKELKLCKTQIQDMDREMRKLREELKKSSAEQNTISRTLREKSKLEHFRSQVIKATSGRVKPLLDQAVTDQQLTEKITRVTEDSMHLQQKKWALQKETHLHNSKWEEITENVEKLKTSLDSCQACMKMSCGSKDLKKELDLLQSLQVSPPVSGLQKVALGILRLSLSWLEGTERLLGDVGIQLSSSEAGYWHFFLLPHVVA
;
A
#
# COMPACT_ATOMS: atom_id res chain seq x y z
N ILE A 1 132.73 22.45 17.55
CA ILE A 1 131.76 21.85 18.50
C ILE A 1 130.70 22.88 18.94
N SER A 2 131.08 24.07 19.44
CA SER A 2 130.11 25.07 19.96
C SER A 2 129.11 25.64 18.93
N ALA A 3 129.50 25.84 17.67
CA ALA A 3 128.59 26.34 16.62
C ALA A 3 127.50 25.32 16.24
N LEU A 4 127.85 24.04 16.20
CA LEU A 4 126.90 22.94 15.97
C LEU A 4 125.91 22.79 17.13
N GLN A 5 126.39 22.89 18.38
CA GLN A 5 125.51 22.87 19.55
C GLN A 5 124.56 24.08 19.57
N LYS A 6 125.01 25.26 19.17
CA LYS A 6 124.16 26.46 19.05
C LYS A 6 123.09 26.30 17.96
N GLY A 7 123.47 25.79 16.78
CA GLY A 7 122.53 25.51 15.69
C GLY A 7 121.49 24.45 16.06
N TYR A 8 121.92 23.37 16.72
CA TYR A 8 121.03 22.33 17.23
C TYR A 8 120.02 22.88 18.24
N ASN A 9 120.48 23.65 19.24
CA ASN A 9 119.58 24.27 20.22
C ASN A 9 118.60 25.25 19.57
N GLN A 10 119.03 26.03 18.57
CA GLN A 10 118.14 26.95 17.86
C GLN A 10 117.05 26.23 17.06
N VAL A 11 117.40 25.16 16.35
CA VAL A 11 116.43 24.31 15.64
C VAL A 11 115.47 23.65 16.63
N LEU A 12 116.00 23.11 17.73
CA LEU A 12 115.18 22.48 18.78
C LEU A 12 114.19 23.48 19.41
N HIS A 13 114.62 24.70 19.73
CA HIS A 13 113.73 25.74 20.26
C HIS A 13 112.66 26.15 19.25
N GLN A 14 113.01 26.26 17.97
CA GLN A 14 112.05 26.57 16.91
C GLN A 14 111.00 25.46 16.78
N THR A 15 111.43 24.19 16.70
CA THR A 15 110.51 23.04 16.62
C THR A 15 109.62 22.92 17.86
N LEU A 16 110.15 23.16 19.06
CA LEU A 16 109.35 23.15 20.28
C LEU A 16 108.32 24.29 20.30
N SER A 17 108.70 25.48 19.83
CA SER A 17 107.78 26.63 19.72
C SER A 17 106.65 26.36 18.73
N GLU A 18 106.97 25.82 17.55
CA GLU A 18 105.97 25.41 16.54
C GLU A 18 105.03 24.32 17.06
N ARG A 19 105.57 23.31 17.76
CA ARG A 19 104.75 22.27 18.38
C ARG A 19 103.84 22.85 19.46
N ASN A 20 104.32 23.81 20.26
CA ASN A 20 103.50 24.45 21.30
C ASN A 20 102.38 25.33 20.71
N SER A 21 102.63 26.02 19.59
CA SER A 21 101.58 26.79 18.90
C SER A 21 100.54 25.88 18.27
N GLU A 22 100.96 24.75 17.68
CA GLU A 22 100.07 23.72 17.14
C GLU A 22 99.21 23.09 18.25
N ILE A 23 99.80 22.73 19.39
CA ILE A 23 99.05 22.21 20.56
C ILE A 23 97.99 23.22 21.02
N THR A 24 98.34 24.50 21.06
CA THR A 24 97.38 25.56 21.48
C THR A 24 96.23 25.70 20.46
N SER A 25 96.53 25.65 19.17
CA SER A 25 95.52 25.70 18.11
C SER A 25 94.57 24.49 18.18
N LEU A 26 95.12 23.28 18.24
CA LEU A 26 94.34 22.04 18.34
C LEU A 26 93.48 22.00 19.61
N LYS A 27 93.99 22.53 20.73
CA LYS A 27 93.23 22.65 21.98
C LYS A 27 92.01 23.58 21.80
N ASN A 28 92.20 24.72 21.16
CA ASN A 28 91.12 25.69 20.90
C ASN A 28 90.08 25.12 19.92
N GLU A 29 90.52 24.45 18.85
CA GLU A 29 89.64 23.77 17.90
C GLU A 29 88.83 22.68 18.59
N GLY A 30 89.46 21.86 19.44
CA GLY A 30 88.77 20.85 20.24
C GLY A 30 87.74 21.45 21.21
N GLU A 31 88.02 22.61 21.82
CA GLU A 31 87.04 23.30 22.65
C GLU A 31 85.86 23.86 21.84
N ASN A 32 86.12 24.40 20.64
CA ASN A 32 85.07 24.87 19.74
C ASN A 32 84.17 23.72 19.28
N LEU A 33 84.76 22.61 18.83
CA LEU A 33 84.02 21.40 18.46
C LEU A 33 83.16 20.87 19.62
N ARG A 34 83.66 20.95 20.85
CA ARG A 34 82.88 20.55 22.05
C ARG A 34 81.67 21.45 22.26
N LYS A 35 81.81 22.76 22.08
CA LYS A 35 80.71 23.73 22.18
C LYS A 35 79.67 23.50 21.08
N ASP A 36 80.13 23.36 19.84
CA ASP A 36 79.25 23.09 18.68
C ASP A 36 78.49 21.79 18.88
N ASN A 37 79.17 20.72 19.30
CA ASN A 37 78.51 19.44 19.59
C ASN A 37 77.46 19.56 20.71
N ALA A 38 77.71 20.36 21.75
CA ALA A 38 76.74 20.60 22.81
C ALA A 38 75.49 21.34 22.28
N VAL A 39 75.67 22.34 21.42
CA VAL A 39 74.56 23.07 20.76
C VAL A 39 73.77 22.13 19.86
N THR A 40 74.44 21.37 18.99
CA THR A 40 73.79 20.39 18.11
C THR A 40 73.01 19.36 18.91
N SER A 41 73.59 18.81 19.99
CA SER A 41 72.90 17.85 20.86
C SER A 41 71.64 18.45 21.52
N GLY A 42 71.69 19.72 21.91
CA GLY A 42 70.53 20.43 22.45
C GLY A 42 69.41 20.60 21.42
N MET A 43 69.75 20.99 20.18
CA MET A 43 68.79 21.10 19.08
C MET A 43 68.15 19.76 18.74
N VAL A 44 68.95 18.69 18.67
CA VAL A 44 68.44 17.33 18.43
C VAL A 44 67.45 16.92 19.52
N SER A 45 67.78 17.20 20.79
CA SER A 45 66.89 16.88 21.92
C SER A 45 65.56 17.66 21.85
N SER A 46 65.61 18.95 21.47
CA SER A 46 64.41 19.77 21.29
C SER A 46 63.53 19.27 20.14
N LEU A 47 64.14 18.95 18.99
CA LEU A 47 63.43 18.39 17.84
C LEU A 47 62.80 17.03 18.17
N GLN A 48 63.52 16.16 18.88
CA GLN A 48 62.97 14.88 19.33
C GLN A 48 61.72 15.07 20.19
N LYS A 49 61.73 16.03 21.13
CA LYS A 49 60.56 16.35 21.96
C LYS A 49 59.39 16.89 21.14
N GLU A 50 59.68 17.76 20.16
CA GLU A 50 58.65 18.30 19.27
C GLU A 50 58.02 17.20 18.40
N VAL A 51 58.82 16.29 17.85
CA VAL A 51 58.34 15.14 17.07
C VAL A 51 57.39 14.29 17.90
N LEU A 52 57.77 13.93 19.14
CA LEU A 52 56.90 13.16 20.04
C LEU A 52 55.56 13.87 20.30
N THR A 53 55.60 15.19 20.53
CA THR A 53 54.38 15.98 20.78
C THR A 53 53.48 16.03 19.55
N ARG A 54 54.07 16.18 18.34
CA ARG A 54 53.33 16.15 17.07
C ARG A 54 52.76 14.76 16.78
N ASP A 55 53.48 13.69 17.10
CA ASP A 55 52.98 12.32 16.95
C ASP A 55 51.75 12.07 17.83
N GLU A 56 51.76 12.53 19.08
CA GLU A 56 50.60 12.46 19.97
C GLU A 56 49.39 13.25 19.42
N GLN A 57 49.64 14.42 18.82
CA GLN A 57 48.60 15.22 18.18
C GLN A 57 48.01 14.51 16.95
N ILE A 58 48.86 13.89 16.13
CA ILE A 58 48.44 13.11 14.96
C ILE A 58 47.57 11.93 15.40
N GLN A 59 47.93 11.22 16.47
CA GLN A 59 47.12 10.11 16.98
C GLN A 59 45.74 10.58 17.48
N ARG A 60 45.68 11.72 18.20
CA ARG A 60 44.40 12.31 18.64
C ARG A 60 43.50 12.69 17.46
N LEU A 61 44.04 13.40 16.47
CA LEU A 61 43.29 13.78 15.28
C LEU A 61 42.81 12.55 14.50
N LYS A 62 43.62 11.49 14.43
CA LYS A 62 43.24 10.22 13.79
C LYS A 62 42.04 9.58 14.49
N GLN A 63 41.98 9.62 15.82
CA GLN A 63 40.84 9.11 16.58
C GLN A 63 39.58 9.96 16.34
N GLU A 64 39.72 11.28 16.35
CA GLU A 64 38.61 12.21 16.10
C GLU A 64 38.02 12.03 14.69
N VAL A 65 38.87 11.88 13.66
CA VAL A 65 38.43 11.59 12.29
C VAL A 65 37.67 10.27 12.22
N ASN A 66 38.11 9.24 12.94
CA ASN A 66 37.39 7.96 12.95
C ASN A 66 36.02 8.08 13.63
N GLN A 67 35.94 8.83 14.73
CA GLN A 67 34.69 9.09 15.44
C GLN A 67 33.69 9.86 14.56
N LEU A 68 34.14 10.95 13.93
CA LEU A 68 33.33 11.72 12.99
C LEU A 68 32.89 10.88 11.79
N LYS A 69 33.74 9.97 11.31
CA LYS A 69 33.39 9.05 10.22
C LYS A 69 32.29 8.06 10.64
N SER A 70 32.30 7.55 11.87
CA SER A 70 31.20 6.71 12.37
C SER A 70 29.91 7.51 12.56
N GLU A 71 29.97 8.72 13.10
CA GLU A 71 28.80 9.58 13.27
C GLU A 71 28.18 10.00 11.94
N ASN A 72 29.00 10.29 10.94
CA ASN A 72 28.51 10.65 9.61
C ASN A 72 27.83 9.46 8.92
N LYS A 73 28.34 8.24 9.12
CA LYS A 73 27.66 7.02 8.68
C LYS A 73 26.30 6.88 9.37
N GLU A 74 26.23 7.02 10.69
CA GLU A 74 24.99 6.91 11.46
C GLU A 74 23.94 7.93 10.99
N LYS A 75 24.32 9.21 10.86
CA LYS A 75 23.44 10.24 10.31
C LYS A 75 22.98 9.95 8.88
N GLY A 76 23.84 9.32 8.06
CA GLY A 76 23.48 8.85 6.72
C GLY A 76 22.33 7.83 6.76
N HIS A 77 22.41 6.82 7.63
CA HIS A 77 21.34 5.83 7.79
C HIS A 77 20.05 6.47 8.30
N GLN A 78 20.13 7.40 9.26
CA GLN A 78 18.95 8.12 9.76
C GLN A 78 18.27 8.94 8.65
N LEU A 79 19.05 9.58 7.78
CA LEU A 79 18.53 10.32 6.65
C LEU A 79 17.81 9.40 5.65
N GLU A 80 18.37 8.23 5.38
CA GLU A 80 17.76 7.23 4.48
C GLU A 80 16.40 6.73 5.00
N VAL A 81 16.32 6.43 6.31
CA VAL A 81 15.06 6.06 6.97
C VAL A 81 14.02 7.19 6.92
N LEU A 82 14.44 8.44 7.10
CA LEU A 82 13.54 9.59 6.98
C LEU A 82 13.06 9.78 5.54
N SER A 83 13.93 9.62 4.55
CA SER A 83 13.58 9.68 3.14
C SER A 83 12.57 8.60 2.75
N SER A 84 12.74 7.36 3.21
CA SER A 84 11.76 6.29 2.94
C SER A 84 10.41 6.57 3.62
N ARG A 85 10.41 7.14 4.82
CA ARG A 85 9.18 7.52 5.53
C ARG A 85 8.44 8.65 4.82
N CYS A 86 9.17 9.67 4.34
CA CYS A 86 8.59 10.75 3.55
C CYS A 86 7.96 10.23 2.24
N HIS A 87 8.62 9.27 1.58
CA HIS A 87 8.07 8.65 0.38
C HIS A 87 6.77 7.90 0.67
N THR A 88 6.73 7.12 1.75
CA THR A 88 5.54 6.38 2.18
C THR A 88 4.37 7.32 2.46
N LEU A 89 4.59 8.38 3.25
CA LEU A 89 3.56 9.38 3.57
C LEU A 89 3.02 10.09 2.32
N ASN A 90 3.88 10.34 1.32
CA ASN A 90 3.47 10.96 0.07
C ASN A 90 2.55 10.05 -0.76
N GLU A 91 2.81 8.74 -0.78
CA GLU A 91 1.94 7.77 -1.46
C GLU A 91 0.61 7.56 -0.70
N GLU A 92 0.64 7.54 0.63
CA GLU A 92 -0.58 7.52 1.46
C GLU A 92 -1.47 8.74 1.20
N LEU A 93 -0.88 9.93 1.09
CA LEU A 93 -1.62 11.16 0.80
C LEU A 93 -2.33 11.10 -0.58
N LYS A 94 -1.63 10.64 -1.62
CA LYS A 94 -2.23 10.44 -2.96
C LYS A 94 -3.39 9.45 -2.94
N LYS A 95 -3.25 8.38 -2.17
CA LYS A 95 -4.30 7.37 -2.00
C LYS A 95 -5.51 7.95 -1.28
N GLU A 96 -5.30 8.76 -0.25
CA GLU A 96 -6.36 9.44 0.49
C GLU A 96 -7.12 10.44 -0.39
N ASP A 97 -6.42 11.22 -1.22
CA ASP A 97 -7.05 12.12 -2.19
C ASP A 97 -7.93 11.34 -3.18
N SER A 98 -7.41 10.25 -3.73
CA SER A 98 -8.18 9.38 -4.65
C SER A 98 -9.42 8.76 -3.96
N GLN A 99 -9.28 8.38 -2.69
CA GLN A 99 -10.39 7.85 -1.90
C GLN A 99 -11.45 8.91 -1.61
N LYS A 100 -11.05 10.14 -1.34
CA LYS A 100 -11.95 11.27 -1.11
C LYS A 100 -12.76 11.61 -2.36
N GLU A 101 -12.12 11.63 -3.53
CA GLU A 101 -12.82 11.81 -4.81
C GLU A 101 -13.85 10.71 -5.06
N HIS A 102 -13.51 9.45 -4.76
CA HIS A 102 -14.44 8.33 -4.87
C HIS A 102 -15.65 8.47 -3.92
N GLN A 103 -15.40 8.86 -2.65
CA GLN A 103 -16.47 9.10 -1.68
C GLN A 103 -17.38 10.27 -2.10
N GLU A 104 -16.81 11.33 -2.67
CA GLU A 104 -17.59 12.45 -3.19
C GLU A 104 -18.47 12.03 -4.37
N ALA A 105 -17.94 11.21 -5.29
CA ALA A 105 -18.70 10.66 -6.42
C ALA A 105 -19.86 9.78 -5.93
N GLN A 106 -19.60 8.83 -5.02
CA GLN A 106 -20.67 8.02 -4.40
C GLN A 106 -21.71 8.89 -3.69
N GLY A 107 -21.29 9.95 -3.00
CA GLY A 107 -22.19 10.89 -2.33
C GLY A 107 -23.10 11.63 -3.31
N LYS A 108 -22.62 11.97 -4.51
CA LYS A 108 -23.43 12.56 -5.59
C LYS A 108 -24.43 11.56 -6.15
N GLU A 109 -24.01 10.32 -6.40
CA GLU A 109 -24.90 9.25 -6.89
C GLU A 109 -26.00 8.91 -5.88
N LEU A 110 -25.66 8.82 -4.59
CA LEU A 110 -26.64 8.56 -3.53
C LEU A 110 -27.69 9.68 -3.44
N LYS A 111 -27.27 10.95 -3.58
CA LYS A 111 -28.20 12.09 -3.65
C LYS A 111 -29.13 11.99 -4.86
N LEU A 112 -28.62 11.60 -6.03
CA LEU A 112 -29.42 11.43 -7.23
C LEU A 112 -30.45 10.30 -7.06
N CYS A 113 -30.03 9.13 -6.59
CA CYS A 113 -30.89 7.99 -6.33
C CYS A 113 -31.98 8.32 -5.30
N LYS A 114 -31.63 9.05 -4.23
CA LYS A 114 -32.60 9.52 -3.24
C LYS A 114 -33.68 10.41 -3.86
N THR A 115 -33.31 11.35 -4.73
CA THR A 115 -34.27 12.21 -5.43
C THR A 115 -35.18 11.40 -6.35
N GLN A 116 -34.62 10.44 -7.11
CA GLN A 116 -35.40 9.56 -7.99
C GLN A 116 -36.43 8.74 -7.21
N ILE A 117 -36.05 8.16 -6.07
CA ILE A 117 -36.99 7.42 -5.21
C ILE A 117 -38.13 8.33 -4.73
N GLN A 118 -37.82 9.55 -4.29
CA GLN A 118 -38.83 10.52 -3.84
C GLN A 118 -39.80 10.91 -4.97
N ASP A 119 -39.30 11.05 -6.19
CA ASP A 119 -40.14 11.34 -7.36
C ASP A 119 -41.03 10.14 -7.72
N MET A 120 -40.48 8.93 -7.72
CA MET A 120 -41.26 7.69 -7.93
C MET A 120 -42.35 7.51 -6.86
N ASP A 121 -42.06 7.80 -5.59
CA ASP A 121 -43.05 7.76 -4.50
C ASP A 121 -44.17 8.79 -4.69
N ARG A 122 -43.85 9.95 -5.28
CA ARG A 122 -44.86 10.97 -5.63
C ARG A 122 -45.75 10.49 -6.76
N GLU A 123 -45.19 9.89 -7.80
CA GLU A 123 -45.96 9.31 -8.91
C GLU A 123 -46.84 8.14 -8.46
N MET A 124 -46.30 7.24 -7.64
CA MET A 124 -47.06 6.13 -7.05
C MET A 124 -48.27 6.60 -6.25
N ARG A 125 -48.13 7.70 -5.49
CA ARG A 125 -49.27 8.29 -4.77
C ARG A 125 -50.34 8.82 -5.72
N LYS A 126 -49.96 9.58 -6.75
CA LYS A 126 -50.90 10.08 -7.78
C LYS A 126 -51.64 8.93 -8.46
N LEU A 127 -50.92 7.90 -8.89
CA LEU A 127 -51.53 6.73 -9.54
C LEU A 127 -52.51 5.99 -8.62
N ARG A 128 -52.21 5.89 -7.31
CA ARG A 128 -53.15 5.30 -6.35
C ARG A 128 -54.42 6.14 -6.17
N GLU A 129 -54.31 7.46 -6.19
CA GLU A 129 -55.45 8.37 -6.11
C GLU A 129 -56.35 8.26 -7.34
N GLU A 130 -55.76 8.28 -8.54
CA GLU A 130 -56.50 8.08 -9.79
C GLU A 130 -57.17 6.71 -9.86
N LEU A 131 -56.49 5.64 -9.40
CA LEU A 131 -57.09 4.31 -9.33
C LEU A 131 -58.31 4.27 -8.40
N LYS A 132 -58.24 4.91 -7.23
CA LYS A 132 -59.37 5.01 -6.29
C LYS A 132 -60.55 5.76 -6.91
N LYS A 133 -60.28 6.88 -7.59
CA LYS A 133 -61.30 7.67 -8.28
C LYS A 133 -61.98 6.86 -9.40
N SER A 134 -61.19 6.22 -10.25
CA SER A 134 -61.69 5.36 -11.33
C SER A 134 -62.53 4.19 -10.79
N SER A 135 -62.11 3.57 -9.68
CA SER A 135 -62.89 2.52 -9.02
C SER A 135 -64.24 3.03 -8.49
N ALA A 136 -64.27 4.22 -7.90
CA ALA A 136 -65.51 4.85 -7.44
C ALA A 136 -66.45 5.16 -8.62
N GLU A 137 -65.91 5.70 -9.72
CA GLU A 137 -66.66 5.95 -10.96
C GLU A 137 -67.19 4.64 -11.59
N GLN A 138 -66.39 3.58 -11.60
CA GLN A 138 -66.83 2.27 -12.09
C GLN A 138 -67.99 1.69 -11.25
N ASN A 139 -67.95 1.89 -9.93
CA ASN A 139 -69.03 1.48 -9.02
C ASN A 139 -70.32 2.26 -9.27
N THR A 140 -70.24 3.58 -9.49
CA THR A 140 -71.43 4.39 -9.80
C THR A 140 -72.02 4.00 -11.16
N ILE A 141 -71.19 3.83 -12.19
CA ILE A 141 -71.62 3.35 -13.51
C ILE A 141 -72.31 1.98 -13.40
N SER A 142 -71.72 1.05 -12.65
CA SER A 142 -72.30 -0.30 -12.44
C SER A 142 -73.66 -0.24 -11.75
N ARG A 143 -73.84 0.66 -10.77
CA ARG A 143 -75.14 0.88 -10.11
C ARG A 143 -76.17 1.46 -11.08
N THR A 144 -75.79 2.48 -11.85
CA THR A 144 -76.66 3.12 -12.86
C THR A 144 -77.07 2.11 -13.94
N LEU A 145 -76.16 1.27 -14.43
CA LEU A 145 -76.48 0.20 -15.39
C LEU A 145 -77.50 -0.80 -14.83
N ARG A 146 -77.34 -1.18 -13.56
CA ARG A 146 -78.30 -2.07 -12.87
C ARG A 146 -79.69 -1.43 -12.77
N GLU A 147 -79.76 -0.15 -12.42
CA GLU A 147 -81.01 0.61 -12.37
C GLU A 147 -81.65 0.76 -13.75
N LYS A 148 -80.86 1.08 -14.79
CA LYS A 148 -81.32 1.11 -16.18
C LYS A 148 -81.88 -0.24 -16.63
N SER A 149 -81.20 -1.35 -16.31
CA SER A 149 -81.67 -2.70 -16.63
C SER A 149 -83.02 -3.01 -15.98
N LYS A 150 -83.22 -2.62 -14.70
CA LYS A 150 -84.52 -2.72 -14.03
C LYS A 150 -85.60 -1.88 -14.72
N LEU A 151 -85.26 -0.65 -15.13
CA LEU A 151 -86.18 0.25 -15.83
C LEU A 151 -86.57 -0.31 -17.21
N GLU A 152 -85.62 -0.83 -17.98
CA GLU A 152 -85.88 -1.48 -19.27
C GLU A 152 -86.74 -2.74 -19.12
N HIS A 153 -86.52 -3.51 -18.05
CA HIS A 153 -87.37 -4.66 -17.73
C HIS A 153 -88.79 -4.22 -17.39
N PHE A 154 -88.95 -3.18 -16.57
CA PHE A 154 -90.26 -2.59 -16.26
C PHE A 154 -90.93 -2.03 -17.53
N ARG A 155 -90.20 -1.28 -18.35
CA ARG A 155 -90.66 -0.77 -19.66
C ARG A 155 -91.13 -1.91 -20.56
N SER A 156 -90.38 -3.01 -20.63
CA SER A 156 -90.76 -4.21 -21.39
C SER A 156 -92.03 -4.86 -20.84
N GLN A 157 -92.20 -4.93 -19.52
CA GLN A 157 -93.43 -5.43 -18.90
C GLN A 157 -94.62 -4.51 -19.19
N VAL A 158 -94.44 -3.18 -19.10
CA VAL A 158 -95.47 -2.19 -19.43
C VAL A 158 -95.85 -2.31 -20.89
N ILE A 159 -94.89 -2.29 -21.82
CA ILE A 159 -95.16 -2.47 -23.26
C ILE A 159 -95.88 -3.80 -23.52
N LYS A 160 -95.47 -4.89 -22.86
CA LYS A 160 -96.16 -6.19 -22.98
C LYS A 160 -97.59 -6.17 -22.45
N ALA A 161 -97.87 -5.38 -21.40
CA ALA A 161 -99.18 -5.23 -20.80
C ALA A 161 -100.08 -4.22 -21.54
N THR A 162 -99.50 -3.18 -22.15
CA THR A 162 -100.24 -2.08 -22.82
C THR A 162 -100.33 -2.26 -24.33
N SER A 163 -99.44 -3.06 -24.94
CA SER A 163 -99.29 -3.13 -26.38
C SER A 163 -99.24 -4.59 -26.84
N GLY A 164 -100.25 -5.00 -27.60
CA GLY A 164 -100.18 -6.21 -28.41
C GLY A 164 -99.00 -6.13 -29.40
N ARG A 165 -98.06 -7.08 -29.25
CA ARG A 165 -97.02 -7.53 -30.20
C ARG A 165 -96.48 -6.46 -31.19
N VAL A 166 -95.46 -5.68 -30.81
CA VAL A 166 -94.48 -5.10 -31.76
C VAL A 166 -93.07 -5.00 -31.14
N LYS A 167 -92.06 -5.39 -31.96
CA LYS A 167 -90.61 -5.44 -31.72
C LYS A 167 -89.97 -4.12 -31.25
N PRO A 168 -88.89 -4.14 -30.45
CA PRO A 168 -88.01 -2.99 -30.27
C PRO A 168 -86.84 -2.98 -31.26
N LEU A 169 -86.60 -1.78 -31.80
CA LEU A 169 -85.52 -1.39 -32.69
C LEU A 169 -84.22 -1.11 -31.91
N LEU A 170 -83.11 -1.40 -32.58
CA LEU A 170 -81.70 -1.30 -32.20
C LEU A 170 -81.31 0.10 -31.68
N ASP A 171 -80.55 0.15 -30.59
CA ASP A 171 -79.76 1.33 -30.19
C ASP A 171 -78.28 0.93 -30.23
N GLN A 172 -77.44 1.79 -30.80
CA GLN A 172 -76.05 1.53 -31.15
C GLN A 172 -75.17 1.43 -29.89
N ALA A 173 -75.24 0.29 -29.21
CA ALA A 173 -74.39 -0.04 -28.09
C ALA A 173 -72.97 -0.37 -28.58
N VAL A 174 -71.95 0.08 -27.83
CA VAL A 174 -70.60 -0.53 -27.86
C VAL A 174 -70.84 -2.03 -27.83
N THR A 175 -70.41 -2.72 -28.89
CA THR A 175 -70.71 -4.14 -29.06
C THR A 175 -70.07 -4.89 -27.91
N ASP A 176 -70.79 -5.83 -27.29
CA ASP A 176 -70.26 -6.67 -26.21
C ASP A 176 -68.91 -7.31 -26.60
N GLN A 177 -68.70 -7.51 -27.89
CA GLN A 177 -67.43 -7.94 -28.48
C GLN A 177 -66.25 -6.99 -28.24
N GLN A 178 -66.42 -5.67 -28.37
CA GLN A 178 -65.36 -4.68 -28.13
C GLN A 178 -65.01 -4.56 -26.65
N LEU A 179 -66.01 -4.70 -25.77
CA LEU A 179 -65.80 -4.70 -24.32
C LEU A 179 -65.06 -5.98 -23.88
N THR A 180 -65.49 -7.13 -24.40
CA THR A 180 -64.86 -8.42 -24.13
C THR A 180 -63.41 -8.41 -24.59
N GLU A 181 -63.13 -7.88 -25.79
CA GLU A 181 -61.76 -7.83 -26.31
C GLU A 181 -60.83 -6.92 -25.49
N LYS A 182 -61.32 -5.77 -24.98
CA LYS A 182 -60.53 -4.93 -24.07
C LYS A 182 -60.26 -5.60 -22.73
N ILE A 183 -61.25 -6.30 -22.17
CA ILE A 183 -61.08 -7.04 -20.90
C ILE A 183 -60.04 -8.15 -21.08
N THR A 184 -60.14 -8.91 -22.18
CA THR A 184 -59.15 -9.95 -22.51
C THR A 184 -57.75 -9.36 -22.64
N ARG A 185 -57.59 -8.26 -23.39
CA ARG A 185 -56.30 -7.61 -23.61
C ARG A 185 -55.67 -7.07 -22.31
N VAL A 186 -56.46 -6.44 -21.44
CA VAL A 186 -55.99 -5.98 -20.11
C VAL A 186 -55.61 -7.16 -19.21
N THR A 187 -56.33 -8.27 -19.29
CA THR A 187 -56.04 -9.49 -18.53
C THR A 187 -54.73 -10.12 -18.99
N GLU A 188 -54.53 -10.21 -20.31
CA GLU A 188 -53.28 -10.70 -20.93
C GLU A 188 -52.09 -9.81 -20.54
N ASP A 189 -52.23 -8.48 -20.63
CA ASP A 189 -51.18 -7.53 -20.23
C ASP A 189 -50.85 -7.63 -18.74
N SER A 190 -51.87 -7.80 -17.88
CA SER A 190 -51.68 -8.00 -16.45
C SER A 190 -50.92 -9.28 -16.13
N MET A 191 -51.26 -10.39 -16.80
CA MET A 191 -50.55 -11.66 -16.67
C MET A 191 -49.10 -11.55 -17.15
N HIS A 192 -48.88 -10.89 -18.31
CA HIS A 192 -47.54 -10.66 -18.84
C HIS A 192 -46.68 -9.80 -17.91
N LEU A 193 -47.23 -8.72 -17.35
CA LEU A 193 -46.54 -7.88 -16.38
C LEU A 193 -46.21 -8.65 -15.10
N GLN A 194 -47.13 -9.49 -14.60
CA GLN A 194 -46.87 -10.32 -13.43
C GLN A 194 -45.76 -11.35 -13.69
N GLN A 195 -45.74 -11.96 -14.87
CA GLN A 195 -44.71 -12.90 -15.28
C GLN A 195 -43.34 -12.22 -15.42
N LYS A 196 -43.29 -11.02 -16.01
CA LYS A 196 -42.06 -10.21 -16.10
C LYS A 196 -41.55 -9.82 -14.71
N LYS A 197 -42.43 -9.45 -13.78
CA LYS A 197 -42.07 -9.17 -12.39
C LYS A 197 -41.46 -10.39 -11.70
N TRP A 198 -42.06 -11.57 -11.89
CA TRP A 198 -41.53 -12.82 -11.34
C TRP A 198 -40.14 -13.15 -11.89
N ALA A 199 -39.93 -13.01 -13.21
CA ALA A 199 -38.65 -13.26 -13.85
C ALA A 199 -37.53 -12.34 -13.32
N LEU A 200 -37.80 -11.03 -13.25
CA LEU A 200 -36.85 -10.05 -12.71
C LEU A 200 -36.52 -10.33 -11.24
N GLN A 201 -37.53 -10.65 -10.42
CA GLN A 201 -37.30 -10.96 -9.01
C GLN A 201 -36.41 -12.19 -8.85
N LYS A 202 -36.64 -13.25 -9.65
CA LYS A 202 -35.80 -14.45 -9.63
C LYS A 202 -34.36 -14.14 -10.05
N GLU A 203 -34.17 -13.31 -11.07
CA GLU A 203 -32.85 -12.89 -11.55
C GLU A 203 -32.11 -12.06 -10.50
N THR A 204 -32.79 -11.13 -9.82
CA THR A 204 -32.22 -10.36 -8.69
C THR A 204 -31.79 -11.28 -7.55
N HIS A 205 -32.61 -12.26 -7.17
CA HIS A 205 -32.23 -13.22 -6.12
C HIS A 205 -31.02 -14.07 -6.52
N LEU A 206 -30.96 -14.54 -7.77
CA LEU A 206 -29.82 -15.31 -8.27
C LEU A 206 -28.54 -14.46 -8.33
N HIS A 207 -28.66 -13.21 -8.78
CA HIS A 207 -27.56 -12.26 -8.81
C HIS A 207 -27.03 -12.00 -7.39
N ASN A 208 -27.91 -11.70 -6.43
CA ASN A 208 -27.51 -11.47 -5.04
C ASN A 208 -26.80 -12.68 -4.44
N SER A 209 -27.32 -13.89 -4.66
CA SER A 209 -26.67 -15.13 -4.18
C SER A 209 -25.27 -15.32 -4.79
N LYS A 210 -25.08 -15.02 -6.08
CA LYS A 210 -23.77 -15.07 -6.73
C LYS A 210 -22.80 -14.02 -6.17
N TRP A 211 -23.28 -12.80 -5.88
CA TRP A 211 -22.45 -11.76 -5.29
C TRP A 211 -22.06 -12.07 -3.85
N GLU A 212 -22.96 -12.64 -3.06
CA GLU A 212 -22.66 -13.12 -1.72
C GLU A 212 -21.57 -14.22 -1.76
N GLU A 213 -21.68 -15.19 -2.68
CA GLU A 213 -20.66 -16.23 -2.89
C GLU A 213 -19.30 -15.64 -3.29
N ILE A 214 -19.26 -14.68 -4.22
CA ILE A 214 -18.01 -14.02 -4.62
C ILE A 214 -17.40 -13.26 -3.43
N THR A 215 -18.22 -12.55 -2.66
CA THR A 215 -17.77 -11.77 -1.50
C THR A 215 -17.17 -12.69 -0.43
N GLU A 216 -17.83 -13.83 -0.15
CA GLU A 216 -17.32 -14.82 0.79
C GLU A 216 -15.99 -15.42 0.32
N ASN A 217 -15.85 -15.75 -0.97
CA ASN A 217 -14.61 -16.25 -1.55
C ASN A 217 -13.46 -15.22 -1.47
N VAL A 218 -13.77 -13.94 -1.67
CA VAL A 218 -12.79 -12.85 -1.55
C VAL A 218 -12.32 -12.71 -0.10
N GLU A 219 -13.23 -12.76 0.89
CA GLU A 219 -12.85 -12.70 2.31
C GLU A 219 -12.04 -13.93 2.76
N LYS A 220 -12.37 -15.13 2.25
CA LYS A 220 -11.54 -16.34 2.47
C LYS A 220 -10.13 -16.18 1.90
N LEU A 221 -10.02 -15.67 0.67
CA LEU A 221 -8.72 -15.41 0.07
C LEU A 221 -7.92 -14.38 0.89
N LYS A 222 -8.57 -13.30 1.30
CA LYS A 222 -7.98 -12.22 2.10
C LYS A 222 -7.45 -12.73 3.44
N THR A 223 -8.24 -13.48 4.19
CA THR A 223 -7.81 -14.04 5.48
C THR A 223 -6.61 -15.00 5.35
N SER A 224 -6.55 -15.80 4.28
CA SER A 224 -5.38 -16.63 3.99
C SER A 224 -4.15 -15.80 3.61
N LEU A 225 -4.32 -14.72 2.85
CA LEU A 225 -3.24 -13.78 2.53
C LEU A 225 -2.75 -13.00 3.75
N ASP A 226 -3.64 -12.60 4.65
CA ASP A 226 -3.29 -11.95 5.92
C ASP A 226 -2.44 -12.89 6.78
N SER A 227 -2.71 -14.20 6.75
CA SER A 227 -1.91 -15.21 7.45
C SER A 227 -0.50 -15.33 6.85
N CYS A 228 -0.39 -15.35 5.51
CA CYS A 228 0.90 -15.30 4.82
C CYS A 228 1.68 -14.01 5.16
N GLN A 229 1.00 -12.87 5.17
CA GLN A 229 1.59 -11.58 5.49
C GLN A 229 2.04 -11.52 6.96
N ALA A 230 1.25 -12.06 7.89
CA ALA A 230 1.61 -12.16 9.30
C ALA A 230 2.85 -13.03 9.49
N CYS A 231 2.96 -14.16 8.78
CA CYS A 231 4.18 -14.97 8.77
C CYS A 231 5.39 -14.10 8.40
N MET A 232 5.33 -13.40 7.26
CA MET A 232 6.45 -12.59 6.78
C MET A 232 6.82 -11.41 7.69
N LYS A 233 5.85 -10.86 8.45
CA LYS A 233 6.09 -9.78 9.41
C LYS A 233 6.70 -10.30 10.71
N MET A 234 6.27 -11.48 11.14
CA MET A 234 6.89 -12.20 12.24
C MET A 234 8.22 -12.78 11.73
N SER A 235 9.14 -13.11 12.63
CA SER A 235 10.40 -13.75 12.24
C SER A 235 10.19 -15.22 11.85
N CYS A 236 9.34 -15.50 10.85
CA CYS A 236 9.07 -16.84 10.36
C CYS A 236 10.11 -17.27 9.32
N GLY A 237 10.51 -18.54 9.33
CA GLY A 237 11.45 -19.10 8.35
C GLY A 237 10.76 -19.51 7.05
N SER A 238 11.54 -19.87 6.02
CA SER A 238 11.02 -20.36 4.73
C SER A 238 10.04 -21.52 4.88
N LYS A 239 10.27 -22.41 5.87
CA LYS A 239 9.39 -23.54 6.17
C LYS A 239 7.99 -23.12 6.60
N ASP A 240 7.85 -22.02 7.33
CA ASP A 240 6.55 -21.57 7.83
C ASP A 240 5.79 -20.83 6.74
N LEU A 241 6.47 -19.97 5.98
CA LEU A 241 5.87 -19.32 4.80
C LEU A 241 5.42 -20.36 3.77
N LYS A 242 6.17 -21.44 3.59
CA LYS A 242 5.82 -22.54 2.69
C LYS A 242 4.55 -23.27 3.12
N LYS A 243 4.35 -23.51 4.43
CA LYS A 243 3.09 -24.10 4.94
C LYS A 243 1.90 -23.20 4.65
N GLU A 244 2.02 -21.89 4.90
CA GLU A 244 0.95 -20.93 4.62
C GLU A 244 0.66 -20.85 3.11
N LEU A 245 1.69 -20.95 2.27
CA LEU A 245 1.53 -21.00 0.82
C LEU A 245 0.79 -22.27 0.35
N ASP A 246 1.09 -23.42 0.95
CA ASP A 246 0.39 -24.68 0.65
C ASP A 246 -1.10 -24.59 1.05
N LEU A 247 -1.40 -23.95 2.19
CA LEU A 247 -2.78 -23.66 2.60
C LEU A 247 -3.48 -22.75 1.60
N LEU A 248 -2.85 -21.65 1.20
CA LEU A 248 -3.36 -20.72 0.19
C LEU A 248 -3.60 -21.42 -1.15
N GLN A 249 -2.75 -22.37 -1.55
CA GLN A 249 -2.91 -23.15 -2.78
C GLN A 249 -4.06 -24.16 -2.69
N SER A 250 -4.30 -24.73 -1.50
CA SER A 250 -5.39 -25.67 -1.26
C SER A 250 -6.75 -25.00 -1.07
N LEU A 251 -6.77 -23.68 -0.88
CA LEU A 251 -7.98 -22.90 -0.67
C LEU A 251 -8.91 -22.99 -1.90
N GLN A 252 -10.12 -23.51 -1.69
CA GLN A 252 -11.12 -23.53 -2.74
C GLN A 252 -11.76 -22.15 -2.88
N VAL A 253 -11.63 -21.56 -4.08
CA VAL A 253 -12.26 -20.29 -4.44
C VAL A 253 -13.00 -20.43 -5.76
N SER A 254 -14.03 -19.61 -5.94
CA SER A 254 -14.81 -19.59 -7.18
C SER A 254 -13.97 -19.14 -8.39
N PRO A 255 -14.36 -19.50 -9.63
CA PRO A 255 -13.61 -19.16 -10.84
C PRO A 255 -13.23 -17.68 -10.99
N PRO A 256 -14.10 -16.69 -10.66
CA PRO A 256 -13.75 -15.27 -10.72
C PRO A 256 -12.60 -14.88 -9.79
N VAL A 257 -12.44 -15.56 -8.65
CA VAL A 257 -11.45 -15.23 -7.61
C VAL A 257 -10.16 -16.06 -7.77
N SER A 258 -10.23 -17.22 -8.46
CA SER A 258 -9.06 -18.08 -8.74
C SER A 258 -7.95 -17.35 -9.50
N GLY A 259 -8.29 -16.37 -10.36
CA GLY A 259 -7.29 -15.54 -11.03
C GLY A 259 -6.42 -14.76 -10.04
N LEU A 260 -7.05 -14.11 -9.04
CA LEU A 260 -6.34 -13.38 -8.00
C LEU A 260 -5.49 -14.31 -7.13
N GLN A 261 -6.04 -15.47 -6.75
CA GLN A 261 -5.31 -16.48 -5.98
C GLN A 261 -4.03 -16.92 -6.69
N LYS A 262 -4.09 -17.17 -8.01
CA LYS A 262 -2.89 -17.55 -8.80
C LYS A 262 -1.83 -16.46 -8.83
N VAL A 263 -2.24 -15.20 -9.01
CA VAL A 263 -1.31 -14.06 -9.00
C VAL A 263 -0.65 -13.92 -7.62
N ALA A 264 -1.44 -14.00 -6.54
CA ALA A 264 -0.94 -13.91 -5.18
C ALA A 264 0.04 -15.05 -4.85
N LEU A 265 -0.29 -16.28 -5.25
CA LEU A 265 0.61 -17.44 -5.14
C LEU A 265 1.92 -17.22 -5.92
N GLY A 266 1.85 -16.61 -7.11
CA GLY A 266 3.04 -16.28 -7.91
C GLY A 266 3.98 -15.32 -7.18
N ILE A 267 3.43 -14.25 -6.60
CA ILE A 267 4.20 -13.27 -5.82
C ILE A 267 4.81 -13.92 -4.58
N LEU A 268 4.02 -14.67 -3.81
CA LEU A 268 4.49 -15.29 -2.58
C LEU A 268 5.53 -16.40 -2.84
N ARG A 269 5.42 -17.14 -3.95
CA ARG A 269 6.47 -18.09 -4.38
C ARG A 269 7.79 -17.42 -4.70
N LEU A 270 7.75 -16.22 -5.31
CA LEU A 270 8.96 -15.44 -5.54
C LEU A 270 9.55 -15.00 -4.19
N SER A 271 8.73 -14.46 -3.28
CA SER A 271 9.21 -14.10 -1.93
C SER A 271 9.81 -15.29 -1.18
N LEU A 272 9.19 -16.47 -1.29
CA LEU A 272 9.69 -17.71 -0.69
C LEU A 272 11.05 -18.11 -1.26
N SER A 273 11.24 -18.03 -2.59
CA SER A 273 12.52 -18.42 -3.21
C SER A 273 13.67 -17.49 -2.81
N TRP A 274 13.39 -16.19 -2.67
CA TRP A 274 14.33 -15.22 -2.10
C TRP A 274 14.70 -15.59 -0.67
N LEU A 275 13.70 -15.86 0.18
CA LEU A 275 13.92 -16.25 1.58
C LEU A 275 14.76 -17.53 1.66
N GLU A 276 14.41 -18.60 0.93
CA GLU A 276 15.17 -19.84 0.86
C GLU A 276 16.62 -19.64 0.34
N GLY A 277 16.85 -18.66 -0.52
CA GLY A 277 18.18 -18.29 -1.01
C GLY A 277 19.02 -17.59 0.05
N THR A 278 18.43 -16.61 0.74
CA THR A 278 19.08 -15.89 1.83
C THR A 278 19.39 -16.80 3.01
N GLU A 279 18.46 -17.67 3.41
CA GLU A 279 18.69 -18.66 4.47
C GLU A 279 19.86 -19.59 4.15
N ARG A 280 19.98 -20.03 2.88
CA ARG A 280 21.12 -20.84 2.42
C ARG A 280 22.45 -20.09 2.52
N LEU A 281 22.52 -18.87 2.01
CA LEU A 281 23.73 -18.04 2.08
C LEU A 281 24.17 -17.77 3.53
N LEU A 282 23.21 -17.49 4.42
CA LEU A 282 23.50 -17.31 5.84
C LEU A 282 24.04 -18.61 6.47
N GLY A 283 23.45 -19.75 6.11
CA GLY A 283 23.95 -21.07 6.49
C GLY A 283 25.39 -21.33 6.02
N ASP A 284 25.72 -20.98 4.78
CA ASP A 284 27.05 -21.15 4.19
C ASP A 284 28.13 -20.31 4.91
N VAL A 285 27.74 -19.17 5.49
CA VAL A 285 28.62 -18.30 6.30
C VAL A 285 28.62 -18.71 7.79
N GLY A 286 27.91 -19.79 8.15
CA GLY A 286 27.87 -20.36 9.50
C GLY A 286 26.85 -19.72 10.43
N ILE A 287 25.92 -18.92 9.93
CA ILE A 287 24.84 -18.30 10.71
C ILE A 287 23.66 -19.26 10.75
N GLN A 288 23.48 -19.96 11.88
CA GLN A 288 22.33 -20.84 12.08
C GLN A 288 21.09 -20.03 12.47
N LEU A 289 20.12 -19.98 11.56
CA LEU A 289 18.79 -19.47 11.80
C LEU A 289 18.02 -20.50 12.63
N SER A 290 18.01 -20.32 13.95
CA SER A 290 17.24 -21.16 14.86
C SER A 290 15.75 -20.90 14.63
N SER A 291 14.98 -21.95 14.39
CA SER A 291 13.52 -21.89 14.19
C SER A 291 12.73 -21.58 15.47
N SER A 292 13.33 -20.89 16.45
CA SER A 292 12.81 -20.75 17.81
C SER A 292 12.79 -19.27 18.21
N GLU A 293 11.59 -18.69 18.10
CA GLU A 293 11.00 -17.52 18.80
C GLU A 293 11.81 -16.23 19.05
N ALA A 294 13.11 -16.15 18.76
CA ALA A 294 13.91 -14.93 18.93
C ALA A 294 14.24 -14.31 17.57
N GLY A 295 13.55 -13.21 17.28
CA GLY A 295 13.51 -12.59 15.96
C GLY A 295 14.82 -12.00 15.50
N TYR A 296 15.21 -12.34 14.26
CA TYR A 296 16.32 -11.71 13.55
C TYR A 296 16.04 -11.52 12.04
N TRP A 297 14.78 -11.28 11.65
CA TRP A 297 14.42 -10.95 10.25
C TRP A 297 14.05 -9.48 10.04
N HIS A 298 14.10 -8.65 11.08
CA HIS A 298 13.74 -7.23 10.97
C HIS A 298 14.71 -6.42 10.09
N PHE A 299 15.84 -7.00 9.68
CA PHE A 299 16.87 -6.34 8.88
C PHE A 299 16.78 -6.58 7.35
N PHE A 300 16.00 -7.54 6.85
CA PHE A 300 16.08 -7.96 5.43
C PHE A 300 14.84 -7.71 4.59
N LEU A 301 13.73 -7.22 5.16
CA LEU A 301 12.53 -6.85 4.41
C LEU A 301 12.40 -5.32 4.30
N LEU A 302 13.34 -4.69 3.59
CA LEU A 302 13.13 -3.40 2.93
C LEU A 302 12.81 -3.65 1.45
N PRO A 303 11.88 -2.88 0.84
CA PRO A 303 11.22 -3.24 -0.41
C PRO A 303 12.09 -2.93 -1.63
N HIS A 304 12.45 -3.97 -2.38
CA HIS A 304 12.90 -3.83 -3.77
C HIS A 304 11.94 -4.54 -4.71
N VAL A 305 10.86 -3.86 -5.08
CA VAL A 305 10.17 -4.02 -6.38
C VAL A 305 9.62 -2.64 -6.77
N VAL A 306 10.46 -1.77 -7.34
CA VAL A 306 10.14 -0.89 -8.49
C VAL A 306 11.49 -0.48 -9.10
N ALA A 307 11.85 -1.11 -10.22
CA ALA A 307 12.67 -0.56 -11.29
C ALA A 307 12.17 -1.17 -12.59
#